data_AF-Q28MB2-F1
#
_entry.id   AF-Q28MB2-F1
#
_cell.length_a   1.000
_cell.length_b   1.000
_cell.length_c   1.000
_cell.angle_alpha   90.00
_cell.angle_beta   90.00
_cell.angle_gamma   90.00
#
_symmetry.space_group_name_H-M   'P 1'
#
loop_
_entity.id
_entity.type
_entity.pdbx_description
1 polymer ?
#
loop_
_entity_poly.entity_id
_entity_poly.type
_entity_poly.pdbx_seq_one_letter_code
_entity_poly.pdbx_strand_id
1 'polypeptide(L)'
;MTDQPAPTDHLIRAADEVKIRQRLVRVALGHVAGDTRLRVGKLLDVHSRMWLSDQEIILSGRRIAYVGPAGSYPGGVAHEVHEPDLMAVPGFGEVHKHIESSHVTPEWEAALVLPHGNTWTCEASHEFSNVNGPHNLEFWLTARLAGSPQKIFPLPGSAVPPTAYEWGGGHFGYDEQAGFLNESLMVAGLDEVMDWPAVWNPENPSYDRLWGMIEATFEKRGVIEGHAAGIRDMATINAFAAAGLASDHEAWTTEEVLDKLRRGLFMELRPHSLSEMVKGLLEAGLEDWGQFALTTDDRSCSDTLKMGATDHNVRLAISAGLSPEVAIQMVTINPARHMRLTPWVGSLAPGRFADIVLLDDLPSVSIRQVWADGELVAEDGTYLKPIPKIDWPDWATQTVKIDRAMMADDFAIPAKRGRDTMHAALLRPFHWDDDFITMDLPVKDGQVQRDPRRNVTKFAIVDRFSGEGKTSAMFWLGTGPRTSDTALACSMGHDKHNVWAVGSSDAAMAMAVNALRDIQGGWALVREGQLVATVRYEVGGLMTCRPPAELDAEMQALYAEGEKIDWMYEPTVSPRWFPGFPERLAFATLTCAPWRWVLVAPSDRAPDGFVNVATGQTHPVVW
;
A
#
# COMPACT_ATOMS: atom_id res chain seq x y z
N MET A 1 23.39 14.11 -37.33
CA MET A 1 23.33 13.41 -36.03
C MET A 1 23.08 11.95 -36.35
N THR A 2 24.07 11.11 -36.09
CA THR A 2 23.97 9.64 -36.16
C THR A 2 22.77 9.16 -35.35
N ASP A 3 22.07 8.12 -35.83
CA ASP A 3 21.02 7.41 -35.10
C ASP A 3 21.59 6.73 -33.85
N GLN A 4 21.98 7.52 -32.85
CA GLN A 4 22.28 6.98 -31.54
C GLN A 4 20.99 6.36 -30.98
N PRO A 5 21.06 5.16 -30.40
CA PRO A 5 19.93 4.60 -29.67
C PRO A 5 19.51 5.60 -28.59
N ALA A 6 18.19 5.71 -28.37
CA ALA A 6 17.68 6.55 -27.29
C ALA A 6 18.31 6.08 -25.95
N PRO A 7 18.64 7.01 -25.05
CA PRO A 7 19.10 6.64 -23.72
C PRO A 7 18.07 5.75 -23.03
N THR A 8 18.53 4.88 -22.13
CA THR A 8 17.62 4.02 -21.37
C THR A 8 16.82 4.87 -20.37
N ASP A 9 15.52 5.00 -20.63
CA ASP A 9 14.51 5.70 -19.83
C ASP A 9 13.78 4.77 -18.86
N HIS A 10 14.52 3.83 -18.25
CA HIS A 10 14.01 3.08 -17.11
C HIS A 10 13.60 4.03 -16.00
N LEU A 11 14.46 5.02 -15.71
CA LEU A 11 14.19 6.12 -14.80
C LEU A 11 14.10 7.44 -15.58
N ILE A 12 13.16 8.29 -15.20
CA ILE A 12 12.96 9.59 -15.84
C ILE A 12 14.11 10.52 -15.42
N ARG A 13 14.86 11.02 -16.40
CA ARG A 13 15.88 12.06 -16.21
C ARG A 13 15.69 13.16 -17.23
N ALA A 14 15.76 14.41 -16.80
CA ALA A 14 15.49 15.57 -17.67
C ALA A 14 16.38 15.57 -18.94
N ALA A 15 17.67 15.26 -18.82
CA ALA A 15 18.58 15.23 -19.95
C ALA A 15 18.27 14.10 -20.95
N ASP A 16 17.80 12.95 -20.46
CA ASP A 16 17.42 11.82 -21.31
C ASP A 16 16.07 12.07 -21.98
N GLU A 17 15.11 12.65 -21.25
CA GLU A 17 13.81 13.09 -21.77
C GLU A 17 13.97 14.04 -22.95
N VAL A 18 14.92 14.99 -22.91
CA VAL A 18 15.20 15.87 -24.05
C VAL A 18 15.62 15.07 -25.29
N LYS A 19 16.56 14.12 -25.15
CA LYS A 19 17.04 13.30 -26.28
C LYS A 19 15.94 12.41 -26.85
N ILE A 20 15.15 11.79 -25.97
CA ILE A 20 14.01 10.95 -26.35
C ILE A 20 13.00 11.78 -27.13
N ARG A 21 12.57 12.92 -26.60
CA ARG A 21 11.57 13.78 -27.25
C ARG A 21 12.08 14.36 -28.57
N GLN A 22 13.36 14.68 -28.70
CA GLN A 22 13.97 15.05 -29.99
C GLN A 22 13.87 13.93 -31.04
N ARG A 23 14.01 12.66 -30.64
CA ARG A 23 13.74 11.52 -31.53
C ARG A 23 12.25 11.43 -31.87
N LEU A 24 11.37 11.50 -30.88
CA LEU A 24 9.92 11.40 -31.09
C LEU A 24 9.39 12.46 -32.06
N VAL A 25 9.88 13.70 -31.98
CA VAL A 25 9.54 14.76 -32.95
C VAL A 25 9.92 14.35 -34.38
N ARG A 26 11.11 13.78 -34.60
CA ARG A 26 11.54 13.34 -35.93
C ARG A 26 10.73 12.14 -36.43
N VAL A 27 10.36 11.22 -35.53
CA VAL A 27 9.53 10.05 -35.87
C VAL A 27 8.11 10.48 -36.22
N ALA A 28 7.49 11.36 -35.41
CA ALA A 28 6.14 11.86 -35.65
C ALA A 28 6.00 12.59 -36.99
N LEU A 29 7.05 13.30 -37.42
CA LEU A 29 7.12 13.98 -38.72
C LEU A 29 7.51 13.06 -39.89
N GLY A 30 7.75 11.77 -39.64
CA GLY A 30 8.14 10.79 -40.66
C GLY A 30 9.58 10.94 -41.18
N HIS A 31 10.42 11.76 -40.52
CA HIS A 31 11.83 11.93 -40.89
C HIS A 31 12.70 10.74 -40.48
N VAL A 32 12.26 9.99 -39.47
CA VAL A 32 12.89 8.76 -38.97
C VAL A 32 11.77 7.73 -38.82
N ALA A 33 12.05 6.47 -39.12
CA ALA A 33 11.06 5.40 -38.98
C ALA A 33 10.69 5.18 -37.50
N GLY A 34 9.41 4.90 -37.25
CA GLY A 34 8.96 4.35 -35.98
C GLY A 34 9.35 2.88 -35.86
N ASP A 35 9.26 2.33 -34.65
CA ASP A 35 9.65 0.93 -34.41
C ASP A 35 8.45 0.01 -34.71
N THR A 36 7.27 0.33 -34.17
CA THR A 36 6.04 -0.46 -34.38
C THR A 36 4.85 0.46 -34.69
N ARG A 37 4.04 0.10 -35.68
CA ARG A 37 2.67 0.60 -35.85
C ARG A 37 1.72 -0.39 -35.19
N LEU A 38 1.00 0.03 -34.17
CA LEU A 38 -0.14 -0.71 -33.61
C LEU A 38 -1.43 -0.07 -34.13
N ARG A 39 -2.14 -0.76 -35.02
CA ARG A 39 -3.43 -0.32 -35.57
C ARG A 39 -4.57 -1.06 -34.86
N VAL A 40 -5.56 -0.33 -34.37
CA VAL A 40 -6.66 -0.87 -33.56
C VAL A 40 -8.02 -0.45 -34.11
N GLY A 41 -9.05 -1.25 -33.81
CA GLY A 41 -10.42 -0.99 -34.23
C GLY A 41 -11.00 0.31 -33.68
N LYS A 42 -10.77 0.57 -32.39
CA LYS A 42 -11.12 1.84 -31.74
C LYS A 42 -10.08 2.25 -30.71
N LEU A 43 -10.03 3.55 -30.41
CA LEU A 43 -9.19 4.13 -29.36
C LEU A 43 -10.01 5.08 -28.52
N LEU A 44 -9.91 4.99 -27.18
CA LEU A 44 -10.50 5.95 -26.27
C LEU A 44 -9.58 7.16 -26.09
N ASP A 45 -10.01 8.33 -26.54
CA ASP A 45 -9.40 9.59 -26.13
C ASP A 45 -9.92 9.98 -24.74
N VAL A 46 -9.15 9.64 -23.72
CA VAL A 46 -9.46 9.97 -22.32
C VAL A 46 -9.46 11.48 -22.03
N HIS A 47 -9.02 12.35 -22.95
CA HIS A 47 -9.17 13.79 -22.76
C HIS A 47 -10.58 14.28 -23.08
N SER A 48 -11.26 13.66 -24.06
CA SER A 48 -12.59 14.05 -24.55
C SER A 48 -13.70 13.04 -24.28
N ARG A 49 -13.34 11.82 -23.83
CA ARG A 49 -14.22 10.63 -23.72
C ARG A 49 -14.74 10.14 -25.08
N MET A 50 -14.11 10.54 -26.18
CA MET A 50 -14.50 10.10 -27.52
C MET A 50 -13.82 8.81 -27.92
N TRP A 51 -14.59 7.90 -28.54
CA TRP A 51 -14.06 6.75 -29.25
C TRP A 51 -13.73 7.11 -30.70
N LEU A 52 -12.47 6.92 -31.07
CA LEU A 52 -11.95 7.17 -32.41
C LEU A 52 -11.81 5.82 -33.13
N SER A 53 -12.45 5.66 -34.29
CA SER A 53 -12.40 4.42 -35.07
C SER A 53 -11.13 4.33 -35.90
N ASP A 54 -10.63 3.11 -36.11
CA ASP A 54 -9.54 2.76 -37.03
C ASP A 54 -8.30 3.65 -36.85
N GLN A 55 -7.68 3.56 -35.67
CA GLN A 55 -6.55 4.41 -35.27
C GLN A 55 -5.23 3.63 -35.33
N GLU A 56 -4.15 4.34 -35.63
CA GLU A 56 -2.78 3.86 -35.55
C GLU A 56 -2.00 4.59 -34.46
N ILE A 57 -1.25 3.81 -33.67
CA ILE A 57 -0.34 4.28 -32.62
C ILE A 57 1.06 3.91 -33.08
N ILE A 58 1.93 4.90 -33.26
CA ILE A 58 3.32 4.67 -33.67
C ILE A 58 4.21 4.70 -32.44
N LEU A 59 4.90 3.60 -32.20
CA LEU A 59 5.78 3.39 -31.06
C LEU A 59 7.22 3.68 -31.46
N SER A 60 7.98 4.33 -30.59
CA SER A 60 9.43 4.50 -30.75
C SER A 60 10.15 4.43 -29.41
N GLY A 61 11.02 3.44 -29.27
CA GLY A 61 11.52 2.99 -27.98
C GLY A 61 10.35 2.69 -27.06
N ARG A 62 10.43 3.19 -25.84
CA ARG A 62 9.39 2.99 -24.81
C ARG A 62 8.24 4.00 -24.87
N ARG A 63 8.12 4.79 -25.95
CA ARG A 63 7.22 5.94 -26.03
C ARG A 63 6.30 5.88 -27.24
N ILE A 64 5.15 6.54 -27.13
CA ILE A 64 4.29 6.85 -28.26
C ILE A 64 4.87 8.06 -28.99
N ALA A 65 5.10 7.95 -30.30
CA ALA A 65 5.55 9.04 -31.16
C ALA A 65 4.39 9.73 -31.88
N TYR A 66 3.36 8.97 -32.29
CA TYR A 66 2.23 9.47 -33.08
C TYR A 66 0.96 8.69 -32.77
N VAL A 67 -0.19 9.37 -32.83
CA VAL A 67 -1.53 8.76 -32.78
C VAL A 67 -2.41 9.47 -33.81
N GLY A 68 -3.13 8.72 -34.64
CA GLY A 68 -4.05 9.29 -35.61
C GLY A 68 -4.84 8.25 -36.41
N PRO A 69 -5.72 8.67 -37.33
CA PRO A 69 -6.45 7.76 -38.21
C PRO A 69 -5.52 6.88 -39.05
N ALA A 70 -5.91 5.66 -39.34
CA ALA A 70 -5.11 4.75 -40.16
C ALA A 70 -4.69 5.39 -41.51
N GLY A 71 -3.40 5.35 -41.81
CA GLY A 71 -2.83 5.91 -43.04
C GLY A 71 -2.55 7.42 -42.98
N SER A 72 -2.74 8.07 -41.83
CA SER A 72 -2.40 9.49 -41.65
C SER A 72 -0.95 9.72 -41.21
N TYR A 73 -0.27 8.69 -40.69
CA TYR A 73 1.14 8.75 -40.33
C TYR A 73 2.02 8.93 -41.59
N PRO A 74 2.85 9.98 -41.67
CA PRO A 74 3.63 10.29 -42.87
C PRO A 74 4.91 9.43 -43.03
N GLY A 75 5.28 8.66 -42.00
CA GLY A 75 6.52 7.87 -41.96
C GLY A 75 6.32 6.38 -42.22
N GLY A 76 7.45 5.65 -42.25
CA GLY A 76 7.48 4.19 -42.21
C GLY A 76 7.68 3.65 -40.79
N VAL A 77 7.43 2.37 -40.60
CA VAL A 77 7.72 1.63 -39.36
C VAL A 77 8.49 0.34 -39.65
N ALA A 78 9.19 -0.21 -38.66
CA ALA A 78 9.88 -1.49 -38.81
C ALA A 78 8.92 -2.70 -38.68
N HIS A 79 7.91 -2.58 -37.82
CA HIS A 79 6.92 -3.63 -37.56
C HIS A 79 5.49 -3.10 -37.63
N GLU A 80 4.56 -3.94 -38.05
CA GLU A 80 3.13 -3.63 -38.08
C GLU A 80 2.36 -4.69 -37.31
N VAL A 81 1.48 -4.24 -36.42
CA VAL A 81 0.52 -5.04 -35.66
C VAL A 81 -0.86 -4.46 -35.93
N HIS A 82 -1.82 -5.33 -36.24
CA HIS A 82 -3.16 -4.92 -36.61
C HIS A 82 -4.20 -5.73 -35.85
N GLU A 83 -4.91 -5.06 -34.95
CA GLU A 83 -5.93 -5.62 -34.06
C GLU A 83 -7.28 -4.92 -34.32
N PRO A 84 -7.91 -5.17 -35.48
CA PRO A 84 -9.09 -4.42 -35.95
C PRO A 84 -10.33 -4.59 -35.07
N ASP A 85 -10.37 -5.65 -34.26
CA ASP A 85 -11.51 -5.97 -33.39
C ASP A 85 -11.30 -5.48 -31.95
N LEU A 86 -10.10 -4.98 -31.62
CA LEU A 86 -9.76 -4.54 -30.26
C LEU A 86 -9.89 -3.03 -30.08
N MET A 87 -10.11 -2.65 -28.82
CA MET A 87 -10.26 -1.27 -28.35
C MET A 87 -9.05 -0.88 -27.50
N ALA A 88 -8.33 0.17 -27.89
CA ALA A 88 -7.20 0.68 -27.13
C ALA A 88 -7.62 1.71 -26.08
N VAL A 89 -7.15 1.51 -24.86
CA VAL A 89 -7.23 2.47 -23.75
C VAL A 89 -5.83 2.64 -23.13
N PRO A 90 -5.55 3.75 -22.42
CA PRO A 90 -4.26 3.92 -21.77
C PRO A 90 -4.03 2.84 -20.70
N GLY A 91 -2.77 2.52 -20.46
CA GLY A 91 -2.35 1.73 -19.30
C GLY A 91 -2.97 2.24 -17.99
N PHE A 92 -3.55 1.32 -17.21
CA PHE A 92 -4.16 1.65 -15.94
C PHE A 92 -3.08 2.00 -14.91
N GLY A 93 -3.44 2.87 -13.98
CA GLY A 93 -2.60 3.27 -12.87
C GLY A 93 -3.34 3.39 -11.56
N GLU A 94 -2.70 2.87 -10.53
CA GLU A 94 -3.07 3.05 -9.13
C GLU A 94 -2.54 4.40 -8.65
N VAL A 95 -3.44 5.24 -8.13
CA VAL A 95 -3.08 6.55 -7.55
C VAL A 95 -2.51 6.41 -6.15
N HIS A 96 -2.93 5.39 -5.41
CA HIS A 96 -2.49 5.10 -4.06
C HIS A 96 -2.53 3.59 -3.85
N LYS A 97 -1.38 2.98 -3.60
CA LYS A 97 -1.28 1.55 -3.31
C LYS A 97 -0.07 1.31 -2.43
N HIS A 98 -0.18 0.30 -1.57
CA HIS A 98 0.94 -0.31 -0.87
C HIS A 98 1.26 -1.64 -1.57
N ILE A 99 2.27 -1.69 -2.42
CA ILE A 99 2.73 -2.94 -3.05
C ILE A 99 3.18 -3.91 -1.95
N GLU A 100 3.67 -3.43 -0.81
CA GLU A 100 3.97 -4.25 0.37
C GLU A 100 2.77 -5.09 0.82
N SER A 101 1.54 -4.60 0.62
CA SER A 101 0.31 -5.32 0.96
C SER A 101 -0.06 -6.42 -0.04
N SER A 102 0.58 -6.47 -1.21
CA SER A 102 0.58 -7.67 -2.07
C SER A 102 1.44 -8.80 -1.50
N HIS A 103 2.36 -8.43 -0.60
CA HIS A 103 3.37 -9.29 0.01
C HIS A 103 4.33 -9.94 -0.98
N VAL A 104 4.45 -9.40 -2.20
CA VAL A 104 5.46 -9.81 -3.18
C VAL A 104 6.31 -8.62 -3.61
N THR A 105 7.56 -8.89 -3.99
CA THR A 105 8.49 -7.84 -4.43
C THR A 105 8.05 -7.17 -5.74
N PRO A 106 8.55 -5.96 -6.04
CA PRO A 106 8.09 -5.15 -7.19
C PRO A 106 8.08 -5.86 -8.56
N GLU A 107 9.03 -6.76 -8.83
CA GLU A 107 9.08 -7.54 -10.06
C GLU A 107 7.98 -8.59 -10.17
N TRP A 108 7.56 -9.16 -9.03
CA TRP A 108 6.48 -10.13 -8.94
C TRP A 108 5.12 -9.45 -8.93
N GLU A 109 5.00 -8.31 -8.25
CA GLU A 109 3.85 -7.41 -8.35
C GLU A 109 3.59 -7.03 -9.81
N ALA A 110 4.63 -6.58 -10.54
CA ALA A 110 4.49 -6.23 -11.95
C ALA A 110 3.93 -7.39 -12.78
N ALA A 111 4.48 -8.60 -12.62
CA ALA A 111 4.01 -9.79 -13.31
C ALA A 111 2.57 -10.18 -12.91
N LEU A 112 2.17 -9.89 -11.67
CA LEU A 112 0.84 -10.17 -11.14
C LEU A 112 -0.21 -9.21 -11.71
N VAL A 113 0.08 -7.91 -11.83
CA VAL A 113 -0.93 -6.89 -12.15
C VAL A 113 -0.91 -6.39 -13.60
N LEU A 114 0.19 -6.56 -14.33
CA LEU A 114 0.27 -6.18 -15.75
C LEU A 114 -0.75 -6.92 -16.62
N PRO A 115 -1.03 -8.23 -16.44
CA PRO A 115 -2.09 -8.90 -17.19
C PRO A 115 -3.49 -8.29 -16.97
N HIS A 116 -3.66 -7.56 -15.88
CA HIS A 116 -4.88 -6.83 -15.51
C HIS A 116 -4.83 -5.34 -15.90
N GLY A 117 -3.89 -4.96 -16.77
CA GLY A 117 -3.79 -3.63 -17.35
C GLY A 117 -3.10 -2.58 -16.48
N ASN A 118 -2.70 -2.92 -15.24
CA ASN A 118 -2.01 -1.98 -14.36
C ASN A 118 -0.53 -1.85 -14.76
N THR A 119 -0.19 -0.73 -15.38
CA THR A 119 1.13 -0.48 -16.00
C THR A 119 1.98 0.51 -15.22
N TRP A 120 1.36 1.27 -14.32
CA TRP A 120 2.04 2.19 -13.43
C TRP A 120 1.36 2.26 -12.07
N THR A 121 2.08 2.66 -11.03
CA THR A 121 1.55 2.71 -9.67
C THR A 121 2.28 3.81 -8.91
N CYS A 122 1.51 4.66 -8.24
CA CYS A 122 2.01 5.52 -7.19
C CYS A 122 2.09 4.68 -5.91
N GLU A 123 3.32 4.44 -5.45
CA GLU A 123 3.62 3.55 -4.33
C GLU A 123 3.75 4.33 -3.04
N ALA A 124 2.80 4.14 -2.14
CA ALA A 124 2.75 4.68 -0.80
C ALA A 124 3.72 3.92 0.12
N SER A 125 5.01 4.20 -0.07
CA SER A 125 6.14 3.34 0.34
C SER A 125 6.47 3.34 1.84
N HIS A 126 5.58 3.83 2.71
CA HIS A 126 5.90 4.01 4.11
C HIS A 126 6.12 2.69 4.87
N GLU A 127 5.59 1.58 4.36
CA GLU A 127 5.72 0.26 5.00
C GLU A 127 7.17 -0.23 4.94
N PHE A 128 7.74 -0.32 3.73
CA PHE A 128 9.16 -0.66 3.57
C PHE A 128 10.06 0.44 4.17
N SER A 129 9.66 1.71 4.08
CA SER A 129 10.43 2.81 4.65
C SER A 129 10.56 2.73 6.18
N ASN A 130 9.55 2.21 6.88
CA ASN A 130 9.65 1.97 8.32
C ASN A 130 10.65 0.88 8.68
N VAL A 131 10.89 -0.06 7.76
CA VAL A 131 11.85 -1.15 7.92
C VAL A 131 13.27 -0.75 7.50
N ASN A 132 13.41 -0.05 6.37
CA ASN A 132 14.70 0.40 5.86
C ASN A 132 14.57 1.70 5.04
N GLY A 133 14.29 2.80 5.74
CA GLY A 133 14.06 4.12 5.15
C GLY A 133 15.19 4.61 4.25
N PRO A 134 16.47 4.52 4.64
CA PRO A 134 17.59 5.01 3.82
C PRO A 134 17.69 4.36 2.43
N HIS A 135 17.20 3.13 2.27
CA HIS A 135 17.24 2.39 1.01
C HIS A 135 15.89 2.40 0.26
N ASN A 136 14.92 3.22 0.67
CA ASN A 136 13.57 3.19 0.11
C ASN A 136 13.54 3.39 -1.41
N LEU A 137 14.15 4.46 -1.93
CA LEU A 137 14.15 4.71 -3.38
C LEU A 137 14.94 3.64 -4.15
N GLU A 138 16.06 3.17 -3.59
CA GLU A 138 16.84 2.09 -4.19
C GLU A 138 15.97 0.84 -4.35
N PHE A 139 15.22 0.46 -3.31
CA PHE A 139 14.33 -0.69 -3.32
C PHE A 139 13.30 -0.62 -4.45
N TRP A 140 12.50 0.46 -4.50
CA TRP A 140 11.41 0.59 -5.46
C TRP A 140 11.86 0.75 -6.92
N LEU A 141 13.05 1.32 -7.14
CA LEU A 141 13.57 1.53 -8.48
C LEU A 141 14.38 0.33 -9.01
N THR A 142 14.78 -0.60 -8.15
CA THR A 142 15.62 -1.77 -8.52
C THR A 142 14.94 -2.65 -9.58
N ALA A 143 13.65 -3.00 -9.41
CA ALA A 143 12.96 -3.83 -10.39
C ALA A 143 12.85 -3.17 -11.77
N ARG A 144 12.60 -1.84 -11.79
CA ARG A 144 12.57 -1.07 -13.02
C ARG A 144 13.93 -1.05 -13.73
N LEU A 145 15.02 -0.90 -12.98
CA LEU A 145 16.39 -0.96 -13.48
C LEU A 145 16.80 -2.37 -13.95
N ALA A 146 16.24 -3.41 -13.32
CA ALA A 146 16.45 -4.80 -13.70
C ALA A 146 15.61 -5.26 -14.91
N GLY A 147 14.72 -4.39 -15.42
CA GLY A 147 13.95 -4.62 -16.65
C GLY A 147 12.45 -4.86 -16.47
N SER A 148 11.90 -4.69 -15.26
CA SER A 148 10.45 -4.72 -15.06
C SER A 148 9.77 -3.59 -15.86
N PRO A 149 8.70 -3.90 -16.63
CA PRO A 149 8.05 -2.91 -17.49
C PRO A 149 7.03 -2.02 -16.76
N GLN A 150 6.62 -2.37 -15.54
CA GLN A 150 5.75 -1.53 -14.71
C GLN A 150 6.51 -0.29 -14.21
N LYS A 151 5.87 0.87 -14.18
CA LYS A 151 6.44 2.10 -13.60
C LYS A 151 5.97 2.23 -12.16
N ILE A 152 6.90 2.19 -11.23
CA ILE A 152 6.61 2.54 -9.84
C ILE A 152 7.07 3.98 -9.64
N PHE A 153 6.14 4.83 -9.22
CA PHE A 153 6.38 6.20 -8.82
C PHE A 153 6.32 6.25 -7.29
N PRO A 154 7.45 6.20 -6.57
CA PRO A 154 7.43 6.14 -5.12
C PRO A 154 6.95 7.48 -4.51
N LEU A 155 6.15 7.38 -3.47
CA LEU A 155 5.82 8.46 -2.56
C LEU A 155 6.45 8.10 -1.20
N PRO A 156 7.55 8.75 -0.79
CA PRO A 156 8.15 8.52 0.51
C PRO A 156 7.19 8.90 1.66
N GLY A 157 7.10 7.99 2.62
CA GLY A 157 6.16 7.99 3.73
C GLY A 157 6.28 9.12 4.75
N SER A 158 5.21 9.89 5.01
CA SER A 158 5.16 10.76 6.20
C SER A 158 5.15 9.96 7.51
N ALA A 159 4.57 8.76 7.44
CA ALA A 159 4.44 7.78 8.51
C ALA A 159 5.75 7.03 8.80
N VAL A 160 6.91 7.67 8.69
CA VAL A 160 8.24 7.09 8.96
C VAL A 160 8.97 7.93 10.02
N PRO A 161 8.72 7.73 11.32
CA PRO A 161 7.78 6.76 11.92
C PRO A 161 6.30 7.22 11.84
N PRO A 162 5.33 6.31 12.07
CA PRO A 162 3.90 6.63 11.98
C PRO A 162 3.47 7.65 13.02
N THR A 163 4.09 7.63 14.20
CA THR A 163 3.88 8.63 15.26
C THR A 163 5.19 8.94 15.98
N ALA A 164 5.20 10.02 16.78
CA ALA A 164 6.35 10.40 17.61
C ALA A 164 6.74 9.37 18.68
N TYR A 165 5.88 8.39 18.97
CA TYR A 165 6.02 7.45 20.09
C TYR A 165 6.65 6.12 19.66
N GLU A 166 6.98 6.01 18.38
CA GLU A 166 7.58 4.83 17.77
C GLU A 166 8.94 5.16 17.16
N TRP A 167 9.81 4.14 17.08
CA TRP A 167 11.10 4.21 16.43
C TRP A 167 11.37 2.88 15.70
N GLY A 168 12.23 2.90 14.68
CA GLY A 168 12.58 1.71 13.89
C GLY A 168 13.60 2.01 12.80
N GLY A 169 13.51 1.30 11.67
CA GLY A 169 14.51 1.32 10.59
C GLY A 169 14.50 2.54 9.66
N GLY A 170 13.61 3.51 9.89
CA GLY A 170 13.53 4.76 9.14
C GLY A 170 13.08 5.93 10.01
N HIS A 171 13.51 7.13 9.61
CA HIS A 171 13.06 8.41 10.16
C HIS A 171 13.17 9.47 9.06
N PHE A 172 12.05 9.97 8.56
CA PHE A 172 11.99 11.00 7.52
C PHE A 172 11.52 12.34 8.11
N GLY A 173 12.23 13.40 7.76
CA GLY A 173 11.87 14.80 7.94
C GLY A 173 12.14 15.60 6.66
N TYR A 174 12.37 16.91 6.81
CA TYR A 174 12.63 17.82 5.68
C TYR A 174 13.79 17.33 4.80
N ASP A 175 14.95 17.01 5.38
CA ASP A 175 16.17 16.70 4.63
C ASP A 175 16.03 15.42 3.82
N GLU A 176 15.41 14.38 4.39
CA GLU A 176 15.18 13.12 3.67
C GLU A 176 14.18 13.33 2.52
N GLN A 177 13.06 14.02 2.76
CA GLN A 177 12.06 14.27 1.73
C GLN A 177 12.60 15.15 0.59
N ALA A 178 13.36 16.21 0.93
CA ALA A 178 14.05 17.02 -0.04
C ALA A 178 15.08 16.19 -0.83
N GLY A 179 15.79 15.28 -0.15
CA GLY A 179 16.72 14.33 -0.76
C GLY A 179 16.03 13.47 -1.82
N PHE A 180 14.93 12.80 -1.47
CA PHE A 180 14.18 11.93 -2.38
C PHE A 180 13.68 12.68 -3.63
N LEU A 181 13.07 13.85 -3.44
CA LEU A 181 12.56 14.67 -4.54
C LEU A 181 13.66 15.24 -5.44
N ASN A 182 14.88 15.41 -4.91
CA ASN A 182 16.04 15.84 -5.70
C ASN A 182 16.72 14.68 -6.45
N GLU A 183 16.66 13.46 -5.90
CA GLU A 183 17.32 12.29 -6.45
C GLU A 183 16.68 11.79 -7.74
N SER A 184 15.34 11.73 -7.78
CA SER A 184 14.63 11.09 -8.89
C SER A 184 13.32 11.78 -9.26
N LEU A 185 13.11 11.98 -10.57
CA LEU A 185 11.82 12.44 -11.12
C LEU A 185 10.74 11.35 -11.06
N MET A 186 11.08 10.13 -10.63
CA MET A 186 10.09 9.09 -10.35
C MET A 186 9.35 9.36 -9.02
N VAL A 187 9.90 10.18 -8.13
CA VAL A 187 9.22 10.53 -6.88
C VAL A 187 8.08 11.48 -7.17
N ALA A 188 6.84 11.03 -6.96
CA ALA A 188 5.64 11.78 -7.37
C ALA A 188 5.22 12.85 -6.34
N GLY A 189 5.54 12.64 -5.06
CA GLY A 189 5.08 13.52 -3.99
C GLY A 189 5.44 13.00 -2.60
N LEU A 190 4.71 13.52 -1.62
CA LEU A 190 4.68 13.01 -0.25
C LEU A 190 3.51 12.03 -0.14
N ASP A 191 3.81 10.87 0.44
CA ASP A 191 2.83 9.85 0.77
C ASP A 191 1.78 10.37 1.77
N GLU A 192 0.74 9.58 1.98
CA GLU A 192 -0.37 9.91 2.84
C GLU A 192 0.05 10.39 4.24
N VAL A 193 -0.53 11.52 4.65
CA VAL A 193 -0.30 12.10 5.96
C VAL A 193 -1.34 11.57 6.96
N MET A 194 -0.91 10.56 7.74
CA MET A 194 -1.78 9.83 8.67
C MET A 194 -1.73 10.34 10.12
N ASP A 195 -0.60 10.91 10.56
CA ASP A 195 -0.44 11.47 11.92
C ASP A 195 -1.09 12.85 12.02
N TRP A 196 -2.41 12.88 11.87
CA TRP A 196 -3.21 14.11 11.95
C TRP A 196 -2.94 14.93 13.23
N PRO A 197 -2.81 14.33 14.44
CA PRO A 197 -2.38 15.06 15.63
C PRO A 197 -1.10 15.87 15.46
N ALA A 198 -0.10 15.31 14.78
CA ALA A 198 1.14 16.03 14.51
C ALA A 198 1.01 17.11 13.43
N VAL A 199 -0.08 17.17 12.67
CA VAL A 199 -0.34 18.28 11.74
C VAL A 199 -0.97 19.47 12.47
N TRP A 200 -1.98 19.25 13.31
CA TRP A 200 -2.75 20.35 13.92
C TRP A 200 -2.23 20.81 15.28
N ASN A 201 -1.50 19.97 16.02
CA ASN A 201 -1.03 20.28 17.38
C ASN A 201 0.46 20.63 17.41
N PRO A 202 0.85 21.90 17.59
CA PRO A 202 2.26 22.31 17.71
C PRO A 202 3.02 21.69 18.90
N GLU A 203 2.30 21.17 19.90
CA GLU A 203 2.91 20.47 21.05
C GLU A 203 3.24 19.01 20.75
N ASN A 204 2.74 18.46 19.63
CA ASN A 204 3.06 17.09 19.23
C ASN A 204 4.56 17.01 18.86
N PRO A 205 5.32 16.02 19.35
CA PRO A 205 6.75 15.97 19.08
C PRO A 205 7.15 15.71 17.61
N SER A 206 6.23 15.24 16.77
CA SER A 206 6.43 15.08 15.32
C SER A 206 6.03 16.33 14.52
N TYR A 207 5.55 17.41 15.15
CA TYR A 207 4.98 18.56 14.45
C TYR A 207 5.95 19.19 13.43
N ASP A 208 7.14 19.60 13.88
CA ASP A 208 8.15 20.20 13.00
C ASP A 208 8.64 19.22 11.92
N ARG A 209 8.70 17.92 12.25
CA ARG A 209 9.10 16.86 11.31
C ARG A 209 8.13 16.78 10.14
N LEU A 210 6.83 16.66 10.41
CA LEU A 210 5.81 16.54 9.37
C LEU A 210 5.68 17.82 8.54
N TRP A 211 5.67 18.99 9.18
CA TRP A 211 5.66 20.25 8.46
C TRP A 211 6.92 20.45 7.61
N GLY A 212 8.08 19.95 8.06
CA GLY A 212 9.28 19.90 7.25
C GLY A 212 9.14 19.04 5.98
N MET A 213 8.50 17.87 6.07
CA MET A 213 8.24 17.03 4.88
C MET A 213 7.25 17.69 3.91
N ILE A 214 6.21 18.33 4.45
CA ILE A 214 5.24 19.13 3.69
C ILE A 214 5.96 20.28 2.96
N GLU A 215 6.82 21.02 3.66
CA GLU A 215 7.61 22.12 3.10
C GLU A 215 8.50 21.66 1.94
N ALA A 216 9.32 20.62 2.15
CA ALA A 216 10.19 20.05 1.13
C ALA A 216 9.41 19.64 -0.14
N THR A 217 8.19 19.14 0.03
CA THR A 217 7.30 18.75 -1.07
C THR A 217 6.75 19.95 -1.82
N PHE A 218 6.34 21.01 -1.11
CA PHE A 218 5.89 22.25 -1.73
C PHE A 218 6.98 22.97 -2.51
N GLU A 219 8.23 22.95 -2.05
CA GLU A 219 9.37 23.53 -2.78
C GLU A 219 9.53 22.97 -4.19
N LYS A 220 9.09 21.72 -4.39
CA LYS A 220 9.12 21.02 -5.69
C LYS A 220 7.79 21.05 -6.42
N ARG A 221 6.76 21.72 -5.86
CA ARG A 221 5.38 21.67 -6.33
C ARG A 221 4.83 20.25 -6.41
N GLY A 222 5.31 19.36 -5.53
CA GLY A 222 4.81 18.00 -5.40
C GLY A 222 3.39 17.98 -4.85
N VAL A 223 2.75 16.81 -4.94
CA VAL A 223 1.47 16.53 -4.28
C VAL A 223 1.74 16.00 -2.88
N ILE A 224 0.88 16.35 -1.94
CA ILE A 224 0.90 15.81 -0.59
C ILE A 224 -0.39 15.02 -0.42
N GLU A 225 -0.28 13.70 -0.33
CA GLU A 225 -1.43 12.83 -0.14
C GLU A 225 -1.98 12.94 1.28
N GLY A 226 -3.28 12.69 1.41
CA GLY A 226 -3.98 12.78 2.69
C GLY A 226 -4.63 11.47 3.12
N HIS A 227 -4.68 11.24 4.44
CA HIS A 227 -5.40 10.13 5.05
C HIS A 227 -6.41 10.68 6.09
N ALA A 228 -7.65 10.97 5.69
CA ALA A 228 -8.62 11.65 6.54
C ALA A 228 -9.52 10.66 7.32
N ALA A 229 -8.93 9.59 7.85
CA ALA A 229 -9.63 8.57 8.62
C ALA A 229 -10.28 9.13 9.89
N GLY A 230 -11.58 8.88 10.03
CA GLY A 230 -12.39 9.38 11.14
C GLY A 230 -12.69 10.89 11.10
N ILE A 231 -12.17 11.63 10.11
CA ILE A 231 -12.44 13.06 9.94
C ILE A 231 -13.77 13.24 9.18
N ARG A 232 -14.80 13.60 9.93
CA ARG A 232 -16.17 13.80 9.42
C ARG A 232 -16.73 15.18 9.70
N ASP A 233 -16.23 15.86 10.72
CA ASP A 233 -16.74 17.17 11.07
C ASP A 233 -16.19 18.24 10.12
N MET A 234 -17.01 19.26 9.90
CA MET A 234 -16.72 20.30 8.92
C MET A 234 -15.45 21.10 9.25
N ALA A 235 -15.20 21.40 10.51
CA ALA A 235 -14.06 22.23 10.91
C ALA A 235 -12.74 21.50 10.62
N THR A 236 -12.68 20.21 10.96
CA THR A 236 -11.51 19.37 10.73
C THR A 236 -11.29 19.11 9.23
N ILE A 237 -12.34 18.89 8.43
CA ILE A 237 -12.19 18.78 6.96
C ILE A 237 -11.59 20.06 6.37
N ASN A 238 -12.03 21.24 6.82
CA ASN A 238 -11.45 22.51 6.36
C ASN A 238 -9.99 22.66 6.81
N ALA A 239 -9.66 22.28 8.05
CA ALA A 239 -8.28 22.32 8.55
C ALA A 239 -7.36 21.38 7.76
N PHE A 240 -7.84 20.16 7.46
CA PHE A 240 -7.12 19.15 6.68
C PHE A 240 -6.79 19.67 5.27
N ALA A 241 -7.79 20.17 4.54
CA ALA A 241 -7.58 20.77 3.22
C ALA A 241 -6.70 22.03 3.29
N ALA A 242 -6.84 22.85 4.34
CA ALA A 242 -6.03 24.06 4.52
C ALA A 242 -4.55 23.76 4.81
N ALA A 243 -4.22 22.59 5.35
CA ALA A 243 -2.84 22.13 5.50
C ALA A 243 -2.20 21.74 4.15
N GLY A 244 -3.01 21.64 3.09
CA GLY A 244 -2.57 21.27 1.74
C GLY A 244 -2.49 19.77 1.48
N LEU A 245 -3.04 18.95 2.39
CA LEU A 245 -3.30 17.54 2.16
C LEU A 245 -4.35 17.44 1.05
N ALA A 246 -3.99 16.82 -0.08
CA ALA A 246 -4.67 17.04 -1.35
C ALA A 246 -5.73 15.97 -1.69
N SER A 247 -5.72 14.84 -1.01
CA SER A 247 -6.56 13.69 -1.30
C SER A 247 -7.12 13.02 -0.03
N ASP A 248 -8.05 12.09 -0.23
CA ASP A 248 -8.51 11.15 0.79
C ASP A 248 -9.14 9.89 0.18
N HIS A 249 -8.81 8.72 0.74
CA HIS A 249 -9.42 7.41 0.44
C HIS A 249 -10.18 6.79 1.63
N GLU A 250 -10.30 7.50 2.76
CA GLU A 250 -10.89 6.99 4.00
C GLU A 250 -12.34 7.41 4.24
N ALA A 251 -13.01 8.02 3.26
CA ALA A 251 -14.43 8.35 3.35
C ALA A 251 -15.35 7.12 3.22
N TRP A 252 -16.32 6.98 4.14
CA TRP A 252 -17.20 5.81 4.22
C TRP A 252 -18.61 6.04 3.67
N THR A 253 -18.99 7.30 3.48
CA THR A 253 -20.34 7.68 3.07
C THR A 253 -20.29 8.70 1.94
N THR A 254 -21.34 8.73 1.13
CA THR A 254 -21.51 9.73 0.06
C THR A 254 -21.45 11.16 0.60
N GLU A 255 -22.00 11.41 1.79
CA GLU A 255 -21.95 12.72 2.43
C GLU A 255 -20.52 13.15 2.77
N GLU A 256 -19.72 12.25 3.37
CA GLU A 256 -18.29 12.51 3.64
C GLU A 256 -17.53 12.82 2.35
N VAL A 257 -17.73 12.04 1.28
CA VAL A 257 -17.08 12.27 0.00
C VAL A 257 -17.47 13.61 -0.60
N LEU A 258 -18.75 13.96 -0.59
CA LEU A 258 -19.21 15.26 -1.10
C LEU A 258 -18.66 16.42 -0.28
N ASP A 259 -18.57 16.27 1.04
CA ASP A 259 -18.04 17.33 1.90
C ASP A 259 -16.55 17.55 1.70
N LYS A 260 -15.76 16.48 1.57
CA LYS A 260 -14.33 16.53 1.26
C LYS A 260 -14.07 17.07 -0.15
N LEU A 261 -14.80 16.57 -1.15
CA LEU A 261 -14.76 17.06 -2.54
C LEU A 261 -15.01 18.57 -2.62
N ARG A 262 -16.02 19.09 -1.91
CA ARG A 262 -16.35 20.53 -1.88
C ARG A 262 -15.26 21.41 -1.28
N ARG A 263 -14.32 20.84 -0.51
CA ARG A 263 -13.16 21.56 0.06
C ARG A 263 -11.91 21.39 -0.81
N GLY A 264 -12.06 20.78 -1.99
CA GLY A 264 -11.01 20.65 -2.98
C GLY A 264 -10.14 19.41 -2.83
N LEU A 265 -10.56 18.44 -2.00
CA LEU A 265 -9.86 17.16 -1.90
C LEU A 265 -10.17 16.29 -3.12
N PHE A 266 -9.13 15.67 -3.66
CA PHE A 266 -9.21 14.61 -4.66
C PHE A 266 -9.68 13.32 -3.98
N MET A 267 -10.72 12.69 -4.52
CA MET A 267 -11.40 11.58 -3.85
C MET A 267 -11.02 10.24 -4.45
N GLU A 268 -10.51 9.34 -3.62
CA GLU A 268 -9.96 8.06 -4.03
C GLU A 268 -10.86 6.93 -3.54
N LEU A 269 -11.63 6.35 -4.46
CA LEU A 269 -12.69 5.41 -4.09
C LEU A 269 -12.15 3.98 -4.00
N ARG A 270 -12.29 3.37 -2.82
CA ARG A 270 -11.83 2.00 -2.54
C ARG A 270 -12.88 0.93 -2.80
N PRO A 271 -12.50 -0.31 -3.17
CA PRO A 271 -13.43 -1.32 -3.69
C PRO A 271 -14.55 -1.71 -2.73
N HIS A 272 -14.30 -1.67 -1.42
CA HIS A 272 -15.25 -2.12 -0.40
C HIS A 272 -16.51 -1.25 -0.31
N SER A 273 -16.38 0.06 -0.56
CA SER A 273 -17.50 1.01 -0.55
C SER A 273 -17.81 1.56 -1.94
N LEU A 274 -16.98 1.25 -2.94
CA LEU A 274 -17.02 1.83 -4.29
C LEU A 274 -18.41 1.78 -4.91
N SER A 275 -19.06 0.61 -4.93
CA SER A 275 -20.35 0.47 -5.60
C SER A 275 -21.45 1.32 -4.96
N GLU A 276 -21.50 1.39 -3.63
CA GLU A 276 -22.48 2.22 -2.92
C GLU A 276 -22.15 3.70 -3.04
N MET A 277 -20.86 4.04 -3.02
CA MET A 277 -20.38 5.41 -3.19
C MET A 277 -20.74 5.96 -4.57
N VAL A 278 -20.49 5.20 -5.64
CA VAL A 278 -20.81 5.59 -7.01
C VAL A 278 -22.31 5.82 -7.17
N LYS A 279 -23.15 4.89 -6.70
CA LYS A 279 -24.62 5.05 -6.76
C LYS A 279 -25.06 6.30 -6.03
N GLY A 280 -24.58 6.52 -4.80
CA GLY A 280 -24.95 7.68 -4.00
C GLY A 280 -24.50 9.00 -4.64
N LEU A 281 -23.32 9.07 -5.24
CA LEU A 281 -22.83 10.26 -5.93
C LEU A 281 -23.63 10.56 -7.21
N LEU A 282 -24.02 9.53 -7.96
CA LEU A 282 -24.91 9.67 -9.13
C LEU A 282 -26.30 10.16 -8.69
N GLU A 283 -26.86 9.60 -7.62
CA GLU A 283 -28.14 10.05 -7.05
C GLU A 283 -28.07 11.50 -6.53
N ALA A 284 -26.92 11.93 -6.01
CA ALA A 284 -26.66 13.31 -5.63
C ALA A 284 -26.47 14.27 -6.81
N GLY A 285 -26.47 13.76 -8.05
CA GLY A 285 -26.35 14.56 -9.28
C GLY A 285 -24.92 14.93 -9.67
N LEU A 286 -23.91 14.15 -9.24
CA LEU A 286 -22.52 14.36 -9.66
C LEU A 286 -22.32 13.98 -11.14
N GLU A 287 -21.96 14.95 -11.97
CA GLU A 287 -21.68 14.74 -13.40
C GLU A 287 -20.19 14.74 -13.76
N ASP A 288 -19.37 15.52 -13.04
CA ASP A 288 -17.93 15.62 -13.29
C ASP A 288 -17.12 14.79 -12.28
N TRP A 289 -16.41 13.81 -12.81
CA TRP A 289 -15.58 12.86 -12.07
C TRP A 289 -14.09 13.17 -12.17
N GLY A 290 -13.69 14.34 -12.69
CA GLY A 290 -12.28 14.70 -12.87
C GLY A 290 -11.46 14.81 -11.57
N GLN A 291 -12.13 14.92 -10.42
CA GLN A 291 -11.55 14.96 -9.06
C GLN A 291 -11.62 13.59 -8.36
N PHE A 292 -11.71 12.51 -9.13
CA PHE A 292 -11.81 11.17 -8.59
C PHE A 292 -10.83 10.19 -9.25
N ALA A 293 -10.34 9.25 -8.44
CA ALA A 293 -9.69 8.03 -8.88
C ALA A 293 -10.33 6.80 -8.24
N LEU A 294 -10.07 5.65 -8.84
CA LEU A 294 -10.29 4.36 -8.19
C LEU A 294 -8.95 3.91 -7.63
N THR A 295 -8.94 3.46 -6.37
CA THR A 295 -7.70 3.10 -5.70
C THR A 295 -7.84 1.76 -4.99
N THR A 296 -6.81 0.92 -5.06
CA THR A 296 -6.80 -0.37 -4.39
C THR A 296 -6.40 -0.25 -2.93
N ASP A 297 -5.46 0.63 -2.60
CA ASP A 297 -4.89 0.77 -1.26
C ASP A 297 -4.19 -0.56 -0.86
N ASP A 298 -4.73 -1.32 0.09
CA ASP A 298 -4.23 -2.65 0.46
C ASP A 298 -4.91 -3.81 -0.29
N ARG A 299 -4.12 -4.71 -0.89
CA ARG A 299 -4.62 -6.00 -1.40
C ARG A 299 -3.54 -7.06 -1.48
N SER A 300 -3.81 -8.22 -0.89
CA SER A 300 -2.96 -9.42 -0.98
C SER A 300 -2.81 -9.93 -2.41
N CYS A 301 -1.70 -10.63 -2.69
CA CYS A 301 -1.57 -11.31 -3.98
C CYS A 301 -2.62 -12.43 -4.15
N SER A 302 -3.04 -13.10 -3.07
CA SER A 302 -4.14 -14.09 -3.08
C SER A 302 -5.45 -13.50 -3.60
N ASP A 303 -5.83 -12.32 -3.11
CA ASP A 303 -7.02 -11.61 -3.57
C ASP A 303 -6.89 -11.13 -5.01
N THR A 304 -5.70 -10.68 -5.38
CA THR A 304 -5.41 -10.25 -6.76
C THR A 304 -5.53 -11.42 -7.75
N LEU A 305 -4.98 -12.60 -7.41
CA LEU A 305 -5.11 -13.82 -8.20
C LEU A 305 -6.59 -14.23 -8.40
N LYS A 306 -7.45 -13.95 -7.41
CA LYS A 306 -8.86 -14.32 -7.43
C LYS A 306 -9.74 -13.32 -8.20
N MET A 307 -9.50 -12.02 -8.02
CA MET A 307 -10.44 -10.96 -8.43
C MET A 307 -9.94 -10.11 -9.60
N GLY A 308 -8.64 -10.16 -9.89
CA GLY A 308 -7.92 -9.21 -10.72
C GLY A 308 -7.28 -8.08 -9.91
N ALA A 309 -6.71 -7.11 -10.61
CA ALA A 309 -6.04 -5.94 -10.04
C ALA A 309 -6.95 -4.70 -10.18
N THR A 310 -6.44 -3.63 -10.78
CA THR A 310 -7.16 -2.36 -11.01
C THR A 310 -8.39 -2.53 -11.90
N ASP A 311 -8.37 -3.48 -12.85
CA ASP A 311 -9.50 -3.85 -13.70
C ASP A 311 -10.76 -4.25 -12.91
N HIS A 312 -10.57 -4.89 -11.75
CA HIS A 312 -11.66 -5.20 -10.82
C HIS A 312 -12.40 -3.94 -10.37
N ASN A 313 -11.65 -2.90 -10.00
CA ASN A 313 -12.22 -1.65 -9.51
C ASN A 313 -12.99 -0.95 -10.63
N VAL A 314 -12.46 -0.97 -11.86
CA VAL A 314 -13.15 -0.43 -13.05
C VAL A 314 -14.48 -1.16 -13.29
N ARG A 315 -14.49 -2.50 -13.25
CA ARG A 315 -15.72 -3.29 -13.38
C ARG A 315 -16.75 -2.96 -12.30
N LEU A 316 -16.31 -2.82 -11.04
CA LEU A 316 -17.19 -2.43 -9.95
C LEU A 316 -17.83 -1.05 -10.20
N ALA A 317 -17.04 -0.07 -10.64
CA ALA A 317 -17.53 1.27 -10.94
C ALA A 317 -18.55 1.29 -12.10
N ILE A 318 -18.29 0.53 -13.17
CA ILE A 318 -19.23 0.37 -14.30
C ILE A 318 -20.52 -0.31 -13.81
N SER A 319 -20.42 -1.39 -13.04
CA SER A 319 -21.59 -2.11 -12.51
C SER A 319 -22.45 -1.25 -11.58
N ALA A 320 -21.84 -0.23 -10.95
CA ALA A 320 -22.51 0.73 -10.09
C ALA A 320 -23.14 1.91 -10.84
N GLY A 321 -22.94 2.02 -12.16
CA GLY A 321 -23.63 2.97 -13.02
C GLY A 321 -22.74 3.98 -13.74
N LEU A 322 -21.41 3.96 -13.55
CA LEU A 322 -20.52 4.81 -14.35
C LEU A 322 -20.45 4.34 -15.80
N SER A 323 -20.29 5.29 -16.73
CA SER A 323 -19.92 4.94 -18.09
C SER A 323 -18.49 4.34 -18.10
N PRO A 324 -18.19 3.37 -18.97
CA PRO A 324 -16.85 2.80 -19.07
C PRO A 324 -15.77 3.86 -19.29
N GLU A 325 -16.06 4.90 -20.07
CA GLU A 325 -15.11 6.00 -20.34
C GLU A 325 -14.75 6.76 -19.06
N VAL A 326 -15.73 7.05 -18.20
CA VAL A 326 -15.49 7.73 -16.92
C VAL A 326 -14.72 6.80 -15.96
N ALA A 327 -15.10 5.53 -15.86
CA ALA A 327 -14.40 4.57 -15.03
C ALA A 327 -12.93 4.38 -15.46
N ILE A 328 -12.67 4.35 -16.78
CA ILE A 328 -11.30 4.30 -17.33
C ILE A 328 -10.54 5.60 -17.03
N GLN A 329 -11.17 6.77 -17.13
CA GLN A 329 -10.50 8.03 -16.75
C GLN A 329 -10.00 8.02 -15.30
N MET A 330 -10.76 7.42 -14.38
CA MET A 330 -10.43 7.31 -12.95
C MET A 330 -9.24 6.40 -12.64
N VAL A 331 -8.78 5.59 -13.61
CA VAL A 331 -7.56 4.77 -13.51
C VAL A 331 -6.51 5.15 -14.56
N THR A 332 -6.68 6.29 -15.23
CA THR A 332 -5.74 6.75 -16.27
C THR A 332 -5.44 8.24 -16.13
N ILE A 333 -6.24 9.10 -16.75
CA ILE A 333 -5.92 10.53 -16.86
C ILE A 333 -6.19 11.31 -15.56
N ASN A 334 -7.17 10.91 -14.76
CA ASN A 334 -7.48 11.59 -13.50
C ASN A 334 -6.34 11.41 -12.49
N PRO A 335 -5.90 10.17 -12.15
CA PRO A 335 -4.79 10.00 -11.21
C PRO A 335 -3.48 10.57 -11.78
N ALA A 336 -3.24 10.48 -13.08
CA ALA A 336 -2.07 11.11 -13.70
C ALA A 336 -2.11 12.65 -13.63
N ARG A 337 -3.29 13.28 -13.62
CA ARG A 337 -3.44 14.73 -13.41
C ARG A 337 -3.20 15.10 -11.96
N HIS A 338 -3.83 14.39 -11.03
CA HIS A 338 -3.66 14.58 -9.59
C HIS A 338 -2.18 14.54 -9.22
N MET A 339 -1.50 13.44 -9.55
CA MET A 339 -0.08 13.19 -9.27
C MET A 339 0.90 13.91 -10.21
N ARG A 340 0.40 14.74 -11.13
CA ARG A 340 1.22 15.52 -12.09
C ARG A 340 2.10 14.65 -13.02
N LEU A 341 1.70 13.41 -13.27
CA LEU A 341 2.38 12.43 -14.12
C LEU A 341 1.96 12.45 -15.60
N THR A 342 1.04 13.34 -15.99
CA THR A 342 0.53 13.46 -17.38
C THR A 342 1.57 13.63 -18.50
N PRO A 343 2.83 14.09 -18.28
CA PRO A 343 3.85 14.06 -19.33
C PRO A 343 4.28 12.64 -19.74
N TRP A 344 4.05 11.63 -18.90
CA TRP A 344 4.56 10.27 -19.06
C TRP A 344 3.47 9.20 -19.13
N VAL A 345 2.40 9.31 -18.36
CA VAL A 345 1.35 8.28 -18.26
C VAL A 345 -0.06 8.87 -18.31
N GLY A 346 -1.07 7.99 -18.31
CA GLY A 346 -2.48 8.36 -18.19
C GLY A 346 -3.20 8.71 -19.51
N SER A 347 -2.52 8.74 -20.66
CA SER A 347 -3.18 8.87 -21.97
C SER A 347 -2.40 8.25 -23.12
N LEU A 348 -3.13 7.83 -24.16
CA LEU A 348 -2.56 7.38 -25.44
C LEU A 348 -2.26 8.58 -26.34
N ALA A 349 -1.16 9.27 -26.06
CA ALA A 349 -0.78 10.47 -26.79
C ALA A 349 0.74 10.56 -26.96
N PRO A 350 1.24 11.28 -27.98
CA PRO A 350 2.68 11.44 -28.21
C PRO A 350 3.44 11.90 -26.97
N GLY A 351 4.62 11.33 -26.75
CA GLY A 351 5.52 11.64 -25.65
C GLY A 351 5.32 10.80 -24.38
N ARG A 352 4.21 10.05 -24.27
CA ARG A 352 3.92 9.18 -23.11
C ARG A 352 4.59 7.83 -23.28
N PHE A 353 4.78 7.11 -22.18
CA PHE A 353 5.12 5.69 -22.24
C PHE A 353 4.09 4.95 -23.10
N ALA A 354 4.57 4.01 -23.90
CA ALA A 354 3.74 3.18 -24.75
C ALA A 354 3.07 2.05 -23.94
N ASP A 355 2.22 2.47 -23.01
CA ASP A 355 1.46 1.62 -22.11
C ASP A 355 0.00 1.60 -22.57
N ILE A 356 -0.42 0.48 -23.14
CA ILE A 356 -1.65 0.34 -23.91
C ILE A 356 -2.36 -0.92 -23.46
N VAL A 357 -3.62 -0.82 -23.07
CA VAL A 357 -4.49 -1.97 -22.79
C VAL A 357 -5.42 -2.14 -23.98
N LEU A 358 -5.45 -3.33 -24.56
CA LEU A 358 -6.37 -3.69 -25.64
C LEU A 358 -7.50 -4.54 -25.08
N LEU A 359 -8.72 -4.00 -25.18
CA LEU A 359 -9.94 -4.63 -24.71
C LEU A 359 -10.67 -5.28 -25.90
N ASP A 360 -11.23 -6.49 -25.70
CA ASP A 360 -12.16 -7.11 -26.64
C ASP A 360 -13.64 -6.88 -26.25
N ASP A 361 -13.91 -6.63 -24.97
CA ASP A 361 -15.23 -6.22 -24.47
C ASP A 361 -15.12 -5.07 -23.45
N LEU A 362 -15.79 -3.95 -23.76
CA LEU A 362 -15.73 -2.73 -22.95
C LEU A 362 -16.55 -2.82 -21.66
N PRO A 363 -17.83 -3.27 -21.66
CA PRO A 363 -18.63 -3.33 -20.43
C PRO A 363 -18.04 -4.24 -19.35
N SER A 364 -17.44 -5.38 -19.73
CA SER A 364 -16.76 -6.27 -18.79
C SER A 364 -15.30 -5.93 -18.54
N VAL A 365 -14.74 -4.96 -19.27
CA VAL A 365 -13.29 -4.62 -19.24
C VAL A 365 -12.46 -5.88 -19.46
N SER A 366 -12.82 -6.66 -20.47
CA SER A 366 -12.11 -7.89 -20.83
C SER A 366 -10.82 -7.50 -21.57
N ILE A 367 -9.69 -7.83 -20.96
CA ILE A 367 -8.35 -7.45 -21.44
C ILE A 367 -7.77 -8.58 -22.27
N ARG A 368 -7.57 -8.29 -23.57
CA ARG A 368 -6.97 -9.24 -24.51
C ARG A 368 -5.46 -9.16 -24.52
N GLN A 369 -4.92 -7.94 -24.58
CA GLN A 369 -3.48 -7.68 -24.61
C GLN A 369 -3.12 -6.48 -23.73
N VAL A 370 -1.93 -6.53 -23.13
CA VAL A 370 -1.32 -5.38 -22.49
C VAL A 370 0.05 -5.16 -23.08
N TRP A 371 0.26 -3.94 -23.53
CA TRP A 371 1.54 -3.42 -23.98
C TRP A 371 2.08 -2.49 -22.89
N ALA A 372 3.36 -2.62 -22.56
CA ALA A 372 4.05 -1.69 -21.69
C ALA A 372 5.44 -1.42 -22.26
N ASP A 373 5.89 -0.17 -22.18
CA ASP A 373 7.14 0.28 -22.80
C ASP A 373 7.23 -0.04 -24.31
N GLY A 374 6.09 -0.11 -24.99
CA GLY A 374 6.02 -0.36 -26.43
C GLY A 374 6.21 -1.83 -26.84
N GLU A 375 6.22 -2.74 -25.87
CA GLU A 375 6.30 -4.18 -26.09
C GLU A 375 5.04 -4.88 -25.56
N LEU A 376 4.63 -5.97 -26.21
CA LEU A 376 3.57 -6.84 -25.69
C LEU A 376 4.09 -7.57 -24.44
N VAL A 377 3.48 -7.32 -23.29
CA VAL A 377 3.92 -7.88 -21.99
C VAL A 377 2.93 -8.88 -21.40
N ALA A 378 1.67 -8.82 -21.78
CA ALA A 378 0.66 -9.81 -21.39
C ALA A 378 -0.37 -10.04 -22.51
N GLU A 379 -0.87 -11.28 -22.59
CA GLU A 379 -1.94 -11.68 -23.51
C GLU A 379 -2.81 -12.74 -22.82
N ASP A 380 -4.13 -12.66 -22.98
CA ASP A 380 -5.11 -13.59 -22.36
C ASP A 380 -4.90 -13.80 -20.85
N GLY A 381 -4.67 -12.70 -20.11
CA GLY A 381 -4.44 -12.75 -18.67
C GLY A 381 -3.11 -13.40 -18.25
N THR A 382 -2.20 -13.68 -19.19
CA THR A 382 -0.90 -14.29 -18.91
C THR A 382 0.24 -13.30 -19.14
N TYR A 383 1.11 -13.13 -18.16
CA TYR A 383 2.36 -12.37 -18.30
C TYR A 383 3.37 -13.11 -19.19
N LEU A 384 3.96 -12.43 -20.16
CA LEU A 384 4.79 -13.03 -21.22
C LEU A 384 6.29 -12.79 -21.07
N LYS A 385 6.69 -11.78 -20.30
CA LYS A 385 8.10 -11.38 -20.17
C LYS A 385 8.81 -12.24 -19.10
N PRO A 386 10.13 -12.41 -19.20
CA PRO A 386 10.88 -12.99 -18.08
C PRO A 386 10.79 -12.05 -16.88
N ILE A 387 10.47 -12.62 -15.71
CA ILE A 387 10.50 -11.89 -14.44
C ILE A 387 11.98 -11.66 -14.09
N PRO A 388 12.43 -10.40 -13.88
CA PRO A 388 13.79 -10.12 -13.46
C PRO A 388 14.17 -10.91 -12.22
N LYS A 389 15.34 -11.56 -12.23
CA LYS A 389 15.90 -12.17 -11.03
C LYS A 389 16.75 -11.12 -10.32
N ILE A 390 16.32 -10.74 -9.12
CA ILE A 390 17.03 -9.78 -8.28
C ILE A 390 17.58 -10.53 -7.08
N ASP A 391 18.91 -10.50 -6.94
CA ASP A 391 19.58 -10.97 -5.74
C ASP A 391 19.44 -9.89 -4.66
N TRP A 392 18.28 -9.86 -4.00
CA TRP A 392 17.95 -8.85 -3.00
C TRP A 392 19.01 -8.83 -1.88
N PRO A 393 19.67 -7.68 -1.64
CA PRO A 393 20.82 -7.59 -0.74
C PRO A 393 20.43 -7.77 0.72
N ASP A 394 21.42 -8.00 1.58
CA ASP A 394 21.22 -8.22 3.03
C ASP A 394 20.45 -7.09 3.70
N TRP A 395 20.60 -5.84 3.25
CA TRP A 395 19.84 -4.71 3.81
C TRP A 395 18.33 -4.83 3.55
N ALA A 396 17.91 -5.57 2.52
CA ALA A 396 16.52 -5.87 2.21
C ALA A 396 16.05 -7.17 2.88
N THR A 397 16.95 -8.13 3.09
CA THR A 397 16.56 -9.51 3.49
C THR A 397 16.91 -9.91 4.92
N GLN A 398 17.77 -9.15 5.61
CA GLN A 398 18.17 -9.38 7.01
C GLN A 398 17.61 -8.26 7.91
N THR A 399 16.28 -8.14 7.93
CA THR A 399 15.55 -7.01 8.52
C THR A 399 14.81 -7.35 9.81
N VAL A 400 14.63 -8.62 10.18
CA VAL A 400 14.19 -9.00 11.53
C VAL A 400 15.43 -9.12 12.42
N LYS A 401 15.78 -8.02 13.10
CA LYS A 401 16.98 -7.90 13.94
C LYS A 401 16.62 -8.13 15.41
N ILE A 402 16.73 -9.38 15.82
CA ILE A 402 16.63 -9.82 17.21
C ILE A 402 17.82 -10.76 17.46
N ASP A 403 18.86 -10.28 18.13
CA ASP A 403 20.16 -10.96 18.25
C ASP A 403 20.19 -12.03 19.36
N ARG A 404 19.01 -12.37 19.90
CA ARG A 404 18.84 -13.34 20.98
C ARG A 404 17.61 -14.21 20.79
N ALA A 405 17.60 -15.34 21.49
CA ALA A 405 16.38 -16.12 21.68
C ALA A 405 15.39 -15.34 22.56
N MET A 406 14.15 -15.22 22.08
CA MET A 406 13.02 -14.79 22.88
C MET A 406 12.62 -15.93 23.82
N MET A 407 12.30 -15.59 25.06
CA MET A 407 11.96 -16.50 26.15
C MET A 407 10.55 -16.16 26.66
N ALA A 408 9.91 -17.11 27.35
CA ALA A 408 8.58 -16.86 27.93
C ALA A 408 8.57 -15.63 28.86
N ASP A 409 9.64 -15.44 29.64
CA ASP A 409 9.75 -14.31 30.57
C ASP A 409 9.74 -12.93 29.88
N ASP A 410 10.03 -12.84 28.58
CA ASP A 410 9.94 -11.59 27.82
C ASP A 410 8.49 -11.09 27.63
N PHE A 411 7.52 -12.00 27.73
CA PHE A 411 6.09 -11.71 27.58
C PHE A 411 5.35 -11.68 28.94
N ALA A 412 6.07 -11.94 30.04
CA ALA A 412 5.51 -11.96 31.37
C ALA A 412 5.15 -10.53 31.82
N ILE A 413 3.94 -10.36 32.38
CA ILE A 413 3.51 -9.09 32.98
C ILE A 413 3.60 -9.25 34.50
N PRO A 414 4.59 -8.63 35.18
CA PRO A 414 4.80 -8.84 36.61
C PRO A 414 3.65 -8.24 37.43
N ALA A 415 3.17 -9.00 38.41
CA ALA A 415 2.22 -8.52 39.39
C ALA A 415 2.93 -7.84 40.57
N LYS A 416 2.23 -6.94 41.25
CA LYS A 416 2.70 -6.42 42.54
C LYS A 416 2.76 -7.56 43.55
N ARG A 417 3.89 -7.66 44.27
CA ARG A 417 4.15 -8.75 45.22
C ARG A 417 3.01 -8.92 46.24
N GLY A 418 2.57 -10.17 46.43
CA GLY A 418 1.56 -10.55 47.43
C GLY A 418 0.11 -10.26 47.03
N ARG A 419 -0.15 -9.98 45.75
CA ARG A 419 -1.49 -9.78 45.21
C ARG A 419 -1.98 -11.04 44.50
N ASP A 420 -3.25 -11.36 44.69
CA ASP A 420 -3.96 -12.42 43.95
C ASP A 420 -4.64 -11.88 42.68
N THR A 421 -4.86 -10.57 42.61
CA THR A 421 -5.40 -9.86 41.44
C THR A 421 -4.73 -8.50 41.24
N MET A 422 -4.68 -8.06 39.98
CA MET A 422 -4.21 -6.73 39.56
C MET A 422 -5.28 -6.05 38.69
N HIS A 423 -5.41 -4.73 38.80
CA HIS A 423 -6.14 -3.98 37.77
C HIS A 423 -5.28 -3.93 36.51
N ALA A 424 -5.91 -4.12 35.35
CA ALA A 424 -5.23 -4.12 34.07
C ALA A 424 -5.95 -3.26 33.05
N ALA A 425 -5.18 -2.60 32.19
CA ALA A 425 -5.65 -1.95 30.97
C ALA A 425 -5.78 -2.99 29.84
N LEU A 426 -6.87 -2.91 29.10
CA LEU A 426 -7.20 -3.77 27.98
C LEU A 426 -7.52 -2.92 26.76
N LEU A 427 -7.13 -3.44 25.59
CA LEU A 427 -7.60 -2.98 24.30
C LEU A 427 -8.42 -4.08 23.62
N ARG A 428 -8.90 -3.77 22.42
CA ARG A 428 -9.54 -4.68 21.48
C ARG A 428 -9.18 -4.21 20.06
N PRO A 429 -9.38 -5.05 19.03
CA PRO A 429 -9.15 -4.62 17.66
C PRO A 429 -9.94 -3.36 17.31
N PHE A 430 -9.30 -2.40 16.62
CA PHE A 430 -9.92 -1.13 16.21
C PHE A 430 -10.53 -0.32 17.37
N HIS A 431 -9.81 -0.22 18.49
CA HIS A 431 -10.24 0.56 19.66
C HIS A 431 -9.91 2.06 19.48
N TRP A 432 -10.92 2.87 19.18
CA TRP A 432 -10.76 4.30 18.88
C TRP A 432 -11.27 5.23 20.00
N ASP A 433 -11.71 4.69 21.14
CA ASP A 433 -12.19 5.49 22.27
C ASP A 433 -11.02 6.19 22.99
N ASP A 434 -11.27 7.39 23.51
CA ASP A 434 -10.28 8.16 24.29
C ASP A 434 -9.92 7.48 25.63
N ASP A 435 -10.75 6.55 26.10
CA ASP A 435 -10.52 5.69 27.28
C ASP A 435 -10.17 4.27 26.87
N PHE A 436 -9.44 3.52 27.70
CA PHE A 436 -9.21 2.08 27.55
C PHE A 436 -10.10 1.24 28.47
N ILE A 437 -10.22 -0.06 28.17
CA ILE A 437 -10.99 -0.99 29.00
C ILE A 437 -10.19 -1.32 30.25
N THR A 438 -10.85 -1.48 31.41
CA THR A 438 -10.17 -1.92 32.64
C THR A 438 -10.79 -3.21 33.18
N MET A 439 -9.95 -4.08 33.74
CA MET A 439 -10.40 -5.35 34.30
C MET A 439 -9.49 -5.85 35.42
N ASP A 440 -10.08 -6.40 36.49
CA ASP A 440 -9.33 -7.17 37.47
C ASP A 440 -8.92 -8.53 36.90
N LEU A 441 -7.62 -8.79 36.79
CA LEU A 441 -7.06 -10.03 36.26
C LEU A 441 -6.35 -10.84 37.36
N PRO A 442 -6.44 -12.18 37.31
CA PRO A 442 -5.83 -13.05 38.30
C PRO A 442 -4.30 -13.03 38.20
N VAL A 443 -3.64 -13.21 39.35
CA VAL A 443 -2.19 -13.37 39.45
C VAL A 443 -1.88 -14.83 39.73
N LYS A 444 -0.89 -15.37 39.01
CA LYS A 444 -0.34 -16.70 39.24
C LYS A 444 1.18 -16.61 39.16
N ASP A 445 1.87 -17.22 40.12
CA ASP A 445 3.35 -17.26 40.17
C ASP A 445 4.00 -15.86 40.06
N GLY A 446 3.34 -14.84 40.61
CA GLY A 446 3.82 -13.45 40.58
C GLY A 446 3.58 -12.72 39.25
N GLN A 447 2.86 -13.30 38.30
CA GLN A 447 2.57 -12.73 36.99
C GLN A 447 1.06 -12.59 36.77
N VAL A 448 0.64 -11.49 36.15
CA VAL A 448 -0.76 -11.26 35.78
C VAL A 448 -1.13 -12.15 34.60
N GLN A 449 -2.24 -12.85 34.73
CA GLN A 449 -2.70 -13.85 33.78
C GLN A 449 -3.90 -13.32 32.99
N ARG A 450 -3.98 -13.72 31.71
CA ARG A 450 -5.18 -13.56 30.90
C ARG A 450 -6.36 -14.33 31.55
N ASP A 451 -7.60 -13.91 31.29
CA ASP A 451 -8.79 -14.67 31.71
C ASP A 451 -9.60 -15.14 30.48
N PRO A 452 -9.39 -16.39 30.02
CA PRO A 452 -10.09 -16.88 28.84
C PRO A 452 -11.60 -16.96 29.06
N ARG A 453 -12.09 -17.10 30.29
CA ARG A 453 -13.54 -17.16 30.56
C ARG A 453 -14.25 -15.84 30.27
N ARG A 454 -13.48 -14.75 30.21
CA ARG A 454 -13.96 -13.40 29.87
C ARG A 454 -13.39 -12.93 28.53
N ASN A 455 -13.02 -13.87 27.65
CA ASN A 455 -12.43 -13.58 26.33
C ASN A 455 -11.19 -12.67 26.38
N VAL A 456 -10.40 -12.74 27.45
CA VAL A 456 -9.17 -11.96 27.55
C VAL A 456 -7.99 -12.82 27.09
N THR A 457 -7.24 -12.29 26.12
CA THR A 457 -5.97 -12.85 25.64
C THR A 457 -4.79 -11.97 26.07
N LYS A 458 -3.56 -12.46 25.89
CA LYS A 458 -2.35 -11.65 25.95
C LYS A 458 -1.95 -11.20 24.55
N PHE A 459 -1.47 -9.97 24.43
CA PHE A 459 -0.97 -9.36 23.21
C PHE A 459 0.37 -8.65 23.50
N ALA A 460 1.30 -8.68 22.56
CA ALA A 460 2.60 -8.05 22.71
C ALA A 460 3.09 -7.44 21.40
N ILE A 461 3.88 -6.37 21.51
CA ILE A 461 4.69 -5.81 20.42
C ILE A 461 6.17 -6.02 20.77
N VAL A 462 6.91 -6.65 19.86
CA VAL A 462 8.34 -6.93 19.97
C VAL A 462 9.09 -6.08 18.95
N ASP A 463 10.00 -5.27 19.46
CA ASP A 463 10.95 -4.52 18.65
C ASP A 463 11.85 -5.47 17.84
N ARG A 464 11.83 -5.30 16.52
CA ARG A 464 12.64 -6.08 15.57
C ARG A 464 13.83 -5.31 15.01
N PHE A 465 14.12 -4.10 15.50
CA PHE A 465 15.10 -3.20 14.90
C PHE A 465 16.38 -3.04 15.72
N SER A 466 16.31 -3.09 17.06
CA SER A 466 17.48 -2.80 17.93
C SER A 466 18.47 -3.95 18.05
N GLY A 467 18.07 -5.18 17.72
CA GLY A 467 18.77 -6.40 18.11
C GLY A 467 18.39 -6.89 19.52
N GLU A 468 17.75 -6.09 20.36
CA GLU A 468 17.47 -6.43 21.76
C GLU A 468 16.17 -7.22 21.95
N GLY A 469 15.22 -7.15 21.01
CA GLY A 469 13.89 -7.77 21.16
C GLY A 469 13.09 -7.15 22.30
N LYS A 470 13.12 -5.82 22.45
CA LYS A 470 12.37 -5.10 23.50
C LYS A 470 10.89 -5.38 23.32
N THR A 471 10.24 -5.84 24.39
CA THR A 471 8.87 -6.33 24.32
C THR A 471 7.99 -5.52 25.26
N SER A 472 6.88 -5.00 24.74
CA SER A 472 5.76 -4.52 25.53
C SER A 472 4.64 -5.55 25.45
N ALA A 473 3.93 -5.77 26.56
CA ALA A 473 2.86 -6.77 26.63
C ALA A 473 1.66 -6.23 27.40
N MET A 474 0.46 -6.59 26.94
CA MET A 474 -0.80 -6.25 27.57
C MET A 474 -1.88 -7.31 27.35
N PHE A 475 -3.11 -6.97 27.72
CA PHE A 475 -4.27 -7.83 27.54
C PHE A 475 -5.23 -7.27 26.50
N TRP A 476 -5.79 -8.13 25.67
CA TRP A 476 -6.79 -7.76 24.66
C TRP A 476 -8.09 -8.54 24.88
N LEU A 477 -9.22 -7.90 24.64
CA LEU A 477 -10.55 -8.48 24.72
C LEU A 477 -11.03 -8.95 23.33
N GLY A 478 -11.63 -10.13 23.28
CA GLY A 478 -12.37 -10.59 22.11
C GLY A 478 -11.52 -10.90 20.88
N THR A 479 -10.27 -11.30 21.08
CA THR A 479 -9.36 -11.75 20.02
C THR A 479 -8.34 -12.75 20.56
N GLY A 480 -7.63 -13.43 19.66
CA GLY A 480 -6.57 -14.39 20.00
C GLY A 480 -7.07 -15.77 20.42
N PRO A 481 -6.16 -16.72 20.68
CA PRO A 481 -6.52 -18.11 20.90
C PRO A 481 -7.05 -18.38 22.31
N ARG A 482 -8.18 -19.08 22.39
CA ARG A 482 -8.62 -19.76 23.62
C ARG A 482 -7.83 -21.03 23.86
N THR A 483 -7.61 -21.81 22.79
CA THR A 483 -6.79 -23.03 22.78
C THR A 483 -5.49 -22.81 23.56
N SER A 484 -5.17 -23.71 24.48
CA SER A 484 -3.97 -23.62 25.32
C SER A 484 -2.68 -23.70 24.50
N ASP A 485 -1.60 -23.13 25.04
CA ASP A 485 -0.25 -23.17 24.47
C ASP A 485 -0.20 -22.83 22.96
N THR A 486 -0.96 -21.82 22.57
CA THR A 486 -1.18 -21.41 21.18
C THR A 486 -0.87 -19.92 21.04
N ALA A 487 -0.21 -19.53 19.95
CA ALA A 487 0.05 -18.13 19.64
C ALA A 487 0.13 -17.92 18.13
N LEU A 488 -0.28 -16.74 17.69
CA LEU A 488 -0.05 -16.23 16.35
C LEU A 488 0.87 -15.02 16.47
N ALA A 489 1.90 -14.96 15.63
CA ALA A 489 2.73 -13.78 15.48
C ALA A 489 2.84 -13.39 14.01
N CYS A 490 3.00 -12.09 13.77
CA CYS A 490 3.27 -11.55 12.45
C CYS A 490 4.27 -10.40 12.54
N SER A 491 5.13 -10.27 11.54
CA SER A 491 6.05 -9.13 11.41
C SER A 491 5.44 -7.93 10.70
N MET A 492 4.15 -7.99 10.35
CA MET A 492 3.37 -6.88 9.82
C MET A 492 2.47 -6.30 10.90
N GLY A 493 3.04 -5.45 11.75
CA GLY A 493 2.30 -4.59 12.65
C GLY A 493 2.18 -3.19 12.04
N HIS A 494 1.13 -2.95 11.27
CA HIS A 494 0.96 -1.71 10.53
C HIS A 494 1.06 -0.49 11.46
N ASP A 495 1.78 0.58 11.13
CA ASP A 495 2.66 0.73 9.95
C ASP A 495 4.15 0.66 10.34
N LYS A 496 4.44 0.53 11.64
CA LYS A 496 5.82 0.49 12.12
C LYS A 496 6.51 -0.85 11.84
N HIS A 497 5.72 -1.89 11.63
CA HIS A 497 6.12 -3.26 11.33
C HIS A 497 7.00 -3.91 12.37
N ASN A 498 6.82 -3.54 13.64
CA ASN A 498 7.28 -4.38 14.73
C ASN A 498 6.52 -5.72 14.74
N VAL A 499 7.11 -6.73 15.39
CA VAL A 499 6.47 -8.04 15.46
C VAL A 499 5.38 -7.99 16.52
N TRP A 500 4.13 -8.24 16.14
CA TRP A 500 3.08 -8.45 17.11
C TRP A 500 2.89 -9.95 17.37
N ALA A 501 2.49 -10.28 18.59
CA ALA A 501 2.12 -11.62 18.98
C ALA A 501 0.84 -11.60 19.82
N VAL A 502 -0.08 -12.50 19.52
CA VAL A 502 -1.27 -12.75 20.34
C VAL A 502 -1.26 -14.21 20.79
N GLY A 503 -1.43 -14.47 22.08
CA GLY A 503 -1.20 -15.81 22.59
C GLY A 503 -1.93 -16.18 23.87
N SER A 504 -2.09 -17.49 24.03
CA SER A 504 -2.69 -18.11 25.20
C SER A 504 -1.67 -18.48 26.28
N SER A 505 -0.39 -18.47 25.95
CA SER A 505 0.75 -18.66 26.86
C SER A 505 1.98 -17.91 26.37
N ASP A 506 2.84 -17.53 27.30
CA ASP A 506 4.08 -16.79 27.01
C ASP A 506 5.10 -17.63 26.25
N ALA A 507 5.16 -18.93 26.54
CA ALA A 507 6.04 -19.86 25.84
C ALA A 507 5.66 -20.00 24.35
N ALA A 508 4.36 -20.05 24.04
CA ALA A 508 3.90 -20.10 22.65
C ALA A 508 4.21 -18.79 21.90
N MET A 509 4.03 -17.63 22.55
CA MET A 509 4.38 -16.33 21.95
C MET A 509 5.88 -16.25 21.65
N ALA A 510 6.74 -16.65 22.59
CA ALA A 510 8.18 -16.71 22.37
C ALA A 510 8.57 -17.64 21.21
N MET A 511 7.95 -18.82 21.12
CA MET A 511 8.18 -19.76 20.02
C MET A 511 7.79 -19.16 18.67
N ALA A 512 6.64 -18.50 18.57
CA ALA A 512 6.18 -17.86 17.34
C ALA A 512 7.13 -16.73 16.89
N VAL A 513 7.55 -15.85 17.81
CA VAL A 513 8.47 -14.74 17.49
C VAL A 513 9.87 -15.25 17.09
N ASN A 514 10.37 -16.31 17.75
CA ASN A 514 11.62 -16.94 17.35
C ASN A 514 11.54 -17.52 15.93
N ALA A 515 10.41 -18.15 15.58
CA ALA A 515 10.20 -18.66 14.22
C ALA A 515 10.23 -17.52 13.18
N LEU A 516 9.59 -16.38 13.47
CA LEU A 516 9.64 -15.20 12.59
C LEU A 516 11.06 -14.65 12.42
N ARG A 517 11.86 -14.58 13.49
CA ARG A 517 13.27 -14.22 13.40
C ARG A 517 14.03 -15.18 12.47
N ASP A 518 13.81 -16.48 12.62
CA ASP A 518 14.56 -17.49 11.88
C ASP A 518 14.21 -17.49 10.37
N ILE A 519 12.95 -17.19 10.02
CA ILE A 519 12.50 -17.10 8.61
C ILE A 519 12.60 -15.68 8.02
N GLN A 520 13.05 -14.69 8.81
CA GLN A 520 13.14 -13.26 8.44
C GLN A 520 11.79 -12.59 8.15
N GLY A 521 10.73 -13.03 8.82
CA GLY A 521 9.42 -12.37 8.83
C GLY A 521 8.31 -13.14 8.11
N GLY A 522 7.10 -12.60 8.23
CA GLY A 522 5.84 -13.18 7.79
C GLY A 522 4.98 -13.61 8.96
N TRP A 523 4.42 -14.81 8.88
CA TRP A 523 3.50 -15.36 9.88
C TRP A 523 4.07 -16.59 10.56
N ALA A 524 3.79 -16.76 11.85
CA ALA A 524 4.09 -17.97 12.59
C ALA A 524 2.92 -18.35 13.49
N LEU A 525 2.42 -19.58 13.32
CA LEU A 525 1.33 -20.14 14.12
C LEU A 525 1.83 -21.30 14.97
N VAL A 526 1.74 -21.12 16.28
CA VAL A 526 1.97 -22.16 17.28
C VAL A 526 0.62 -22.65 17.78
N ARG A 527 0.39 -23.97 17.77
CA ARG A 527 -0.80 -24.62 18.31
C ARG A 527 -0.38 -25.70 19.28
N GLU A 528 -0.89 -25.65 20.51
CA GLU A 528 -0.63 -26.64 21.57
C GLU A 528 0.87 -26.97 21.76
N GLY A 529 1.71 -25.93 21.75
CA GLY A 529 3.16 -26.02 21.95
C GLY A 529 3.95 -26.48 20.73
N GLN A 530 3.34 -26.55 19.55
CA GLN A 530 4.00 -26.93 18.29
C GLN A 530 3.88 -25.81 17.25
N LEU A 531 4.98 -25.48 16.57
CA LEU A 531 4.95 -24.63 15.39
C LEU A 531 4.31 -25.42 14.24
N VAL A 532 3.09 -25.05 13.85
CA VAL A 532 2.26 -25.81 12.89
C VAL A 532 2.23 -25.19 11.49
N ALA A 533 2.43 -23.87 11.38
CA ALA A 533 2.50 -23.19 10.09
C ALA A 533 3.40 -21.95 10.17
N THR A 534 4.03 -21.64 9.05
CA THR A 534 4.75 -20.38 8.81
C THR A 534 4.47 -19.89 7.40
N VAL A 535 4.41 -18.58 7.21
CA VAL A 535 4.41 -17.92 5.90
C VAL A 535 5.64 -17.03 5.88
N ARG A 536 6.48 -17.15 4.84
CA ARG A 536 7.77 -16.47 4.83
C ARG A 536 7.75 -15.20 3.99
N TYR A 537 8.12 -14.09 4.61
CA TYR A 537 8.33 -12.77 3.98
C TYR A 537 9.78 -12.34 4.08
N GLU A 538 10.69 -12.98 3.35
CA GLU A 538 12.13 -12.72 3.49
C GLU A 538 12.60 -11.33 3.07
N VAL A 539 11.77 -10.50 2.42
CA VAL A 539 12.11 -9.14 2.00
C VAL A 539 11.38 -8.14 2.89
N GLY A 540 12.13 -7.35 3.65
CA GLY A 540 11.59 -6.42 4.65
C GLY A 540 10.91 -7.09 5.84
N GLY A 541 10.74 -8.41 5.87
CA GLY A 541 9.76 -9.04 6.74
C GLY A 541 8.31 -8.72 6.34
N LEU A 542 8.09 -8.23 5.11
CA LEU A 542 6.81 -7.76 4.57
C LEU A 542 6.42 -8.48 3.28
N MET A 543 7.41 -8.82 2.45
CA MET A 543 7.25 -9.37 1.12
C MET A 543 8.10 -10.62 0.89
N THR A 544 7.76 -11.40 -0.14
CA THR A 544 8.60 -12.47 -0.68
C THR A 544 8.99 -12.20 -2.13
N CYS A 545 10.18 -12.64 -2.54
CA CYS A 545 10.59 -12.61 -3.95
C CYS A 545 10.28 -13.94 -4.66
N ARG A 546 9.20 -14.62 -4.25
CA ARG A 546 8.70 -15.88 -4.79
C ARG A 546 7.39 -15.68 -5.57
N PRO A 547 6.99 -16.66 -6.41
CA PRO A 547 5.73 -16.55 -7.14
C PRO A 547 4.51 -16.34 -6.22
N PRO A 548 3.56 -15.45 -6.59
CA PRO A 548 2.31 -15.24 -5.87
C PRO A 548 1.55 -16.53 -5.52
N ALA A 549 1.54 -17.52 -6.42
CA ALA A 549 0.87 -18.80 -6.18
C ALA A 549 1.54 -19.65 -5.08
N GLU A 550 2.86 -19.52 -4.90
CA GLU A 550 3.55 -20.20 -3.79
C GLU A 550 3.24 -19.50 -2.47
N LEU A 551 3.19 -18.17 -2.46
CA LEU A 551 2.78 -17.43 -1.28
C LEU A 551 1.32 -17.73 -0.90
N ASP A 552 0.40 -17.72 -1.86
CA ASP A 552 -1.00 -18.08 -1.63
C ASP A 552 -1.12 -19.47 -1.01
N ALA A 553 -0.35 -20.45 -1.50
CA ALA A 553 -0.35 -21.80 -0.92
C ALA A 553 0.11 -21.83 0.55
N GLU A 554 1.09 -21.01 0.94
CA GLU A 554 1.48 -20.86 2.35
C GLU A 554 0.37 -20.21 3.19
N MET A 555 -0.29 -19.18 2.66
CA MET A 555 -1.44 -18.56 3.32
C MET A 555 -2.60 -19.55 3.50
N GLN A 556 -2.94 -20.33 2.47
CA GLN A 556 -3.98 -21.37 2.58
C GLN A 556 -3.62 -22.43 3.63
N ALA A 557 -2.35 -22.84 3.72
CA ALA A 557 -1.88 -23.76 4.75
C ALA A 557 -1.98 -23.15 6.16
N LEU A 558 -1.62 -21.87 6.32
CA LEU A 558 -1.77 -21.12 7.57
C LEU A 558 -3.25 -21.06 8.00
N TYR A 559 -4.16 -20.73 7.08
CA TYR A 559 -5.59 -20.70 7.37
C TYR A 559 -6.14 -22.06 7.76
N ALA A 560 -5.75 -23.13 7.07
CA ALA A 560 -6.17 -24.49 7.39
C ALA A 560 -5.72 -24.96 8.78
N GLU A 561 -4.53 -24.53 9.25
CA GLU A 561 -4.13 -24.75 10.65
C GLU A 561 -4.87 -23.81 11.61
N GLY A 562 -5.13 -22.57 11.19
CA GLY A 562 -5.91 -21.59 11.94
C GLY A 562 -7.33 -22.05 12.24
N GLU A 563 -8.00 -22.74 11.32
CA GLU A 563 -9.34 -23.31 11.50
C GLU A 563 -9.44 -24.35 12.63
N LYS A 564 -8.30 -24.93 13.04
CA LYS A 564 -8.24 -25.93 14.12
C LYS A 564 -8.16 -25.29 15.52
N ILE A 565 -8.15 -23.97 15.61
CA ILE A 565 -7.99 -23.22 16.86
C ILE A 565 -9.33 -22.57 17.24
N ASP A 566 -9.66 -22.62 18.52
CA ASP A 566 -10.77 -21.85 19.07
C ASP A 566 -10.32 -20.40 19.28
N TRP A 567 -10.77 -19.52 18.38
CA TRP A 567 -10.48 -18.09 18.41
C TRP A 567 -11.53 -17.32 19.21
N MET A 568 -11.08 -16.50 20.15
CA MET A 568 -11.96 -15.54 20.83
C MET A 568 -12.40 -14.47 19.84
N TYR A 569 -13.66 -14.07 19.93
CA TYR A 569 -14.22 -13.00 19.09
C TYR A 569 -15.23 -12.20 19.89
N GLU A 570 -15.12 -10.87 19.81
CA GLU A 570 -16.20 -9.94 20.13
C GLU A 570 -16.32 -8.88 19.03
N PRO A 571 -17.54 -8.43 18.70
CA PRO A 571 -17.73 -7.34 17.74
C PRO A 571 -17.09 -6.05 18.24
N THR A 572 -16.58 -5.25 17.30
CA THR A 572 -15.96 -3.94 17.58
C THR A 572 -16.70 -2.84 16.81
N VAL A 573 -16.25 -1.59 16.94
CA VAL A 573 -16.79 -0.46 16.16
C VAL A 573 -16.52 -0.60 14.66
N SER A 574 -15.49 -1.38 14.29
CA SER A 574 -15.14 -1.62 12.90
C SER A 574 -15.95 -2.80 12.36
N PRO A 575 -16.74 -2.63 11.28
CA PRO A 575 -17.43 -3.74 10.63
C PRO A 575 -16.45 -4.69 9.91
N ARG A 576 -15.16 -4.33 9.84
CA ARG A 576 -14.08 -5.12 9.24
C ARG A 576 -13.36 -6.02 10.25
N TRP A 577 -13.95 -6.24 11.43
CA TRP A 577 -13.49 -7.22 12.41
C TRP A 577 -14.39 -8.47 12.36
N PHE A 578 -13.81 -9.60 11.99
CA PHE A 578 -14.54 -10.83 11.70
C PHE A 578 -14.19 -11.95 12.70
N PRO A 579 -15.11 -12.90 12.96
CA PRO A 579 -14.79 -14.08 13.76
C PRO A 579 -13.84 -15.02 13.01
N GLY A 580 -13.00 -15.75 13.77
CA GLY A 580 -12.08 -16.75 13.23
C GLY A 580 -10.61 -16.32 13.32
N PHE A 581 -9.81 -16.73 12.35
CA PHE A 581 -8.39 -16.42 12.29
C PHE A 581 -8.17 -14.90 12.29
N PRO A 582 -7.38 -14.34 13.24
CA PRO A 582 -7.38 -12.91 13.53
C PRO A 582 -6.39 -12.13 12.64
N GLU A 583 -6.41 -12.36 11.32
CA GLU A 583 -5.50 -11.72 10.35
C GLU A 583 -5.52 -10.19 10.42
N ARG A 584 -6.71 -9.63 10.61
CA ARG A 584 -6.95 -8.18 10.72
C ARG A 584 -6.29 -7.53 11.94
N LEU A 585 -5.65 -8.31 12.83
CA LEU A 585 -4.78 -7.75 13.86
C LEU A 585 -3.60 -6.99 13.28
N ALA A 586 -3.12 -7.36 12.09
CA ALA A 586 -2.11 -6.58 11.37
C ALA A 586 -2.52 -5.11 11.21
N PHE A 587 -3.81 -4.85 10.92
CA PHE A 587 -4.38 -3.50 10.84
C PHE A 587 -4.92 -2.96 12.17
N ALA A 588 -5.02 -3.79 13.20
CA ALA A 588 -5.48 -3.32 14.51
C ALA A 588 -4.35 -2.62 15.28
N THR A 589 -3.10 -2.83 14.87
CA THR A 589 -1.89 -2.24 15.47
C THR A 589 -1.55 -0.85 14.93
N LEU A 590 -2.31 -0.31 13.97
CA LEU A 590 -2.10 1.06 13.50
C LEU A 590 -2.06 2.04 14.68
N THR A 591 -1.21 3.05 14.55
CA THR A 591 -0.96 4.04 15.60
C THR A 591 -1.35 5.45 15.19
N CYS A 592 -1.58 5.70 13.90
CA CYS A 592 -2.03 6.97 13.37
C CYS A 592 -3.52 7.23 13.67
N ALA A 593 -4.04 8.39 13.25
CA ALA A 593 -5.45 8.69 13.45
C ALA A 593 -6.35 7.65 12.74
N PRO A 594 -7.51 7.25 13.31
CA PRO A 594 -8.14 7.80 14.51
C PRO A 594 -7.78 7.08 15.83
N TRP A 595 -6.71 6.29 15.89
CA TRP A 595 -6.34 5.59 17.12
C TRP A 595 -6.05 6.56 18.26
N ARG A 596 -6.26 6.05 19.48
CA ARG A 596 -6.04 6.76 20.74
C ARG A 596 -5.04 5.99 21.55
N TRP A 597 -5.50 5.05 22.38
CA TRP A 597 -4.65 4.16 23.14
C TRP A 597 -4.18 2.98 22.29
N VAL A 598 -2.87 2.79 22.25
CA VAL A 598 -2.21 1.69 21.51
C VAL A 598 -1.10 1.08 22.35
N LEU A 599 -0.71 -0.14 21.98
CA LEU A 599 0.53 -0.75 22.44
C LEU A 599 1.57 -0.60 21.33
N VAL A 600 2.70 0.03 21.64
CA VAL A 600 3.88 0.11 20.75
C VAL A 600 5.05 -0.62 21.38
N ALA A 601 6.10 -0.90 20.60
CA ALA A 601 7.34 -1.40 21.17
C ALA A 601 7.91 -0.38 22.20
N PRO A 602 8.61 -0.82 23.26
CA PRO A 602 9.21 0.08 24.24
C PRO A 602 10.08 1.16 23.59
N SER A 603 9.80 2.42 23.92
CA SER A 603 10.54 3.60 23.41
C SER A 603 10.79 4.60 24.54
N ASP A 604 11.66 5.60 24.30
CA ASP A 604 11.97 6.61 25.32
C ASP A 604 10.73 7.42 25.77
N ARG A 605 9.75 7.59 24.88
CA ARG A 605 8.49 8.31 25.17
C ARG A 605 7.38 7.40 25.69
N ALA A 606 7.45 6.10 25.40
CA ALA A 606 6.53 5.09 25.91
C ALA A 606 7.33 3.87 26.43
N PRO A 607 7.96 3.96 27.62
CA PRO A 607 8.84 2.90 28.11
C PRO A 607 8.15 1.55 28.31
N ASP A 608 6.88 1.57 28.74
CA ASP A 608 6.05 0.37 28.88
C ASP A 608 5.21 0.08 27.62
N GLY A 609 5.39 0.87 26.55
CA GLY A 609 4.70 0.75 25.27
C GLY A 609 3.24 1.20 25.24
N PHE A 610 2.57 1.39 26.38
CA PHE A 610 1.15 1.77 26.41
C PHE A 610 0.96 3.29 26.44
N VAL A 611 0.47 3.84 25.33
CA VAL A 611 0.45 5.29 25.07
C VAL A 611 -0.80 5.72 24.31
N ASN A 612 -1.29 6.92 24.60
CA ASN A 612 -2.26 7.62 23.78
C ASN A 612 -1.51 8.43 22.71
N VAL A 613 -1.61 8.02 21.44
CA VAL A 613 -0.89 8.64 20.32
C VAL A 613 -1.37 10.04 19.96
N ALA A 614 -2.59 10.42 20.36
CA ALA A 614 -3.10 11.76 20.13
C ALA A 614 -2.55 12.78 21.15
N THR A 615 -2.30 12.36 22.39
CA THR A 615 -1.93 13.26 23.51
C THR A 615 -0.52 13.02 24.07
N GLY A 616 0.09 11.87 23.78
CA GLY A 616 1.35 11.42 24.37
C GLY A 616 1.25 10.94 25.81
N GLN A 617 0.04 10.84 26.36
CA GLN A 617 -0.17 10.31 27.70
C GLN A 617 0.20 8.83 27.75
N THR A 618 1.00 8.43 28.74
CA THR A 618 1.31 7.02 29.02
C THR A 618 0.57 6.53 30.25
N HIS A 619 0.39 5.20 30.36
CA HIS A 619 -0.25 4.57 31.51
C HIS A 619 0.36 3.19 31.79
N PRO A 620 0.50 2.76 33.06
CA PRO A 620 0.90 1.39 33.37
C PRO A 620 -0.10 0.37 32.84
N VAL A 621 0.36 -0.75 32.28
CA VAL A 621 -0.54 -1.82 31.82
C VAL A 621 -1.26 -2.49 32.99
N VAL A 622 -0.60 -2.61 34.15
CA VAL A 622 -1.18 -3.15 35.39
C VAL A 622 -0.82 -2.28 36.60
N TRP A 623 -1.73 -2.16 37.58
CA TRP A 623 -1.51 -1.35 38.79
C TRP A 623 -2.18 -1.88 40.06
#